data_AF-A0A1Q8SVJ8-F1
#
_entry.id   AF-A0A1Q8SVJ8-F1
#
_cell.length_a   1.000
_cell.length_b   1.000
_cell.length_c   1.000
_cell.angle_alpha   90.00
_cell.angle_beta   90.00
_cell.angle_gamma   90.00
#
_symmetry.space_group_name_H-M   'P 1'
#
loop_
_entity.id
_entity.type
_entity.pdbx_description
1 polymer ?
#
loop_
_entity_poly.entity_id
_entity_poly.type
_entity_poly.pdbx_seq_one_letter_code
_entity_poly.pdbx_strand_id
1 'polypeptide(L)'
;MSDPFAQRAKAVQQTLLVMEQNAADGELFALGYMIPQIALVQEMAEYDPAEVDADDFDATYWQWLESTFAQDNMSDADQEQIAQLWQTAAARADL
;
A
#
# COMPACT_ATOMS: atom_id res chain seq x y z
N MET A 1 -5.33 22.99 5.07
CA MET A 1 -5.53 22.20 3.85
C MET A 1 -5.58 20.75 4.26
N SER A 2 -6.37 19.94 3.57
CA SER A 2 -6.34 18.50 3.77
C SER A 2 -5.10 17.95 3.09
N ASP A 3 -4.36 17.07 3.75
CA ASP A 3 -3.17 16.42 3.19
C ASP A 3 -3.62 15.27 2.27
N PRO A 4 -3.52 15.39 0.94
CA PRO A 4 -4.05 14.39 0.01
C PRO A 4 -3.31 13.05 0.13
N PHE A 5 -2.00 13.10 0.36
CA PHE A 5 -1.13 11.93 0.49
C PHE A 5 -1.52 11.13 1.74
N ALA A 6 -1.63 11.78 2.89
CA ALA A 6 -2.03 11.12 4.14
C ALA A 6 -3.48 10.60 4.09
N GLN A 7 -4.38 11.30 3.39
CA GLN A 7 -5.74 10.83 3.20
C GLN A 7 -5.81 9.57 2.34
N ARG A 8 -5.05 9.54 1.24
CA ARG A 8 -4.96 8.36 0.39
C ARG A 8 -4.40 7.17 1.17
N ALA A 9 -3.31 7.37 1.89
CA ALA A 9 -2.69 6.35 2.72
C ALA A 9 -3.70 5.71 3.68
N LYS A 10 -4.48 6.54 4.38
CA LYS A 10 -5.50 6.08 5.32
C LYS A 10 -6.62 5.31 4.63
N ALA A 11 -7.13 5.79 3.49
CA ALA A 11 -8.21 5.14 2.76
C ALA A 11 -7.79 3.73 2.27
N VAL A 12 -6.58 3.63 1.72
CA VAL A 12 -6.04 2.34 1.27
C VAL A 12 -5.75 1.41 2.44
N GLN A 13 -5.18 1.91 3.54
CA GLN A 13 -4.95 1.11 4.76
C GLN A 13 -6.25 0.49 5.30
N GLN A 14 -7.32 1.29 5.38
CA GLN A 14 -8.62 0.79 5.81
C GLN A 14 -9.16 -0.28 4.87
N THR A 15 -8.98 -0.09 3.57
CA THR A 15 -9.38 -1.08 2.55
C THR A 15 -8.60 -2.38 2.70
N LEU A 16 -7.29 -2.32 2.91
CA LEU A 16 -6.46 -3.51 3.13
C LEU A 16 -6.86 -4.27 4.40
N LEU A 17 -7.17 -3.57 5.49
CA LEU A 17 -7.67 -4.19 6.72
C LEU A 17 -9.01 -4.90 6.52
N VAL A 18 -9.91 -4.32 5.71
CA VAL A 18 -11.17 -4.98 5.35
C VAL A 18 -10.91 -6.19 4.46
N MET A 19 -9.97 -6.10 3.52
CA MET A 19 -9.57 -7.23 2.69
C MET A 19 -9.02 -8.37 3.54
N GLU A 20 -8.12 -8.09 4.49
CA GLU A 20 -7.52 -9.08 5.39
C GLU A 20 -8.58 -9.82 6.22
N GLN A 21 -9.59 -9.11 6.74
CA GLN A 21 -10.68 -9.72 7.51
C GLN A 21 -11.54 -10.71 6.70
N ASN A 22 -11.54 -10.59 5.37
CA ASN A 22 -12.35 -11.42 4.46
C ASN A 22 -11.48 -12.30 3.55
N ALA A 23 -10.17 -12.29 3.75
CA ALA A 23 -9.19 -12.95 2.89
C ALA A 23 -9.21 -14.47 3.07
N ALA A 24 -8.86 -15.18 2.01
CA ALA A 24 -8.49 -16.59 2.13
C ALA A 24 -7.09 -16.73 2.75
N ASP A 25 -6.79 -17.87 3.38
CA ASP A 25 -5.50 -18.15 4.02
C ASP A 25 -4.30 -17.86 3.10
N GLY A 26 -4.45 -18.13 1.79
CA GLY A 26 -3.41 -17.89 0.79
C GLY A 26 -3.09 -16.42 0.51
N GLU A 27 -3.93 -15.47 0.94
CA GLU A 27 -3.75 -14.03 0.73
C GLU A 27 -3.23 -13.32 2.00
N LEU A 28 -3.33 -13.98 3.16
CA LEU A 28 -2.99 -13.37 4.45
C LEU A 28 -1.53 -12.95 4.56
N PHE A 29 -0.62 -13.69 3.91
CA PHE A 29 0.79 -13.30 3.87
C PHE A 29 0.96 -11.95 3.15
N ALA A 30 0.43 -11.83 1.94
CA ALA A 30 0.56 -10.61 1.14
C ALA A 30 -0.10 -9.40 1.83
N LEU A 31 -1.30 -9.58 2.39
CA LEU A 31 -2.00 -8.51 3.11
C LEU A 31 -1.27 -8.11 4.40
N GLY A 32 -0.82 -9.10 5.17
CA GLY A 32 -0.02 -8.89 6.38
C GLY A 32 1.34 -8.25 6.09
N TYR A 33 1.89 -8.44 4.90
CA TYR A 33 3.09 -7.75 4.43
C TYR A 33 2.79 -6.29 4.08
N MET A 34 1.72 -6.03 3.33
CA MET A 34 1.39 -4.70 2.81
C MET A 34 0.95 -3.69 3.89
N ILE A 35 0.05 -4.09 4.79
CA ILE A 35 -0.57 -3.22 5.79
C ILE A 35 0.46 -2.42 6.63
N PRO A 36 1.50 -3.05 7.23
CA PRO A 36 2.48 -2.32 8.03
C PRO A 36 3.33 -1.34 7.19
N GLN A 37 3.54 -1.62 5.90
CA GLN A 37 4.32 -0.74 5.01
C GLN A 37 3.63 0.61 4.78
N ILE A 38 2.30 0.67 4.86
CA ILE A 38 1.56 1.94 4.74
C ILE A 38 1.94 2.90 5.87
N ALA A 39 2.13 2.39 7.09
CA ALA A 39 2.56 3.20 8.21
C ALA A 39 4.02 3.67 8.05
N LEU A 40 4.89 2.79 7.56
CA LEU A 40 6.28 3.12 7.29
C LEU A 40 6.42 4.20 6.21
N VAL A 41 5.69 4.11 5.10
CA VAL A 41 5.70 5.15 4.06
C VAL A 41 5.17 6.47 4.59
N GLN A 42 4.11 6.48 5.40
CA GLN A 42 3.64 7.73 6.02
C GLN A 42 4.65 8.37 6.98
N GLU A 43 5.49 7.57 7.64
CA GLU A 43 6.52 8.07 8.55
C GLU A 43 7.79 8.53 7.80
N MET A 44 8.14 7.83 6.72
CA MET A 44 9.46 7.96 6.07
C MET A 44 9.43 8.74 4.76
N ALA A 45 8.27 8.91 4.12
CA ALA A 45 8.18 9.67 2.88
C ALA A 45 8.40 11.17 3.14
N GLU A 46 9.29 11.76 2.37
CA GLU A 46 9.51 13.20 2.36
C GLU A 46 8.71 13.81 1.21
N TYR A 47 7.70 14.63 1.52
CA TYR A 47 6.86 15.31 0.55
C TYR A 47 6.36 16.66 1.08
N ASP A 48 5.96 17.57 0.18
CA ASP A 48 5.22 18.79 0.53
C ASP A 48 3.72 18.55 0.31
N PRO A 49 2.86 18.62 1.35
CA PRO A 49 1.42 18.46 1.21
C PRO A 49 0.73 19.42 0.23
N ALA A 50 1.39 20.52 -0.17
CA ALA A 50 0.89 21.46 -1.17
C ALA A 50 1.27 21.10 -2.62
N GLU A 51 2.23 20.19 -2.82
CA GLU A 51 2.75 19.81 -4.14
C GLU A 51 2.41 18.36 -4.53
N VAL A 52 1.67 17.64 -3.68
CA VAL A 52 1.24 16.26 -3.92
C VAL A 52 -0.27 16.13 -4.13
N ASP A 53 -0.65 15.10 -4.85
CA ASP A 53 -2.01 14.60 -4.94
C ASP A 53 -2.14 13.18 -4.32
N ALA A 54 -3.29 12.53 -4.55
CA ALA A 54 -3.53 11.20 -4.04
C ALA A 54 -2.72 10.12 -4.78
N ASP A 55 -2.50 10.29 -6.08
CA ASP A 55 -1.80 9.31 -6.92
C ASP A 55 -0.30 9.25 -6.54
N ASP A 56 0.25 10.36 -6.02
CA ASP A 56 1.62 10.42 -5.49
C ASP A 56 1.84 9.44 -4.32
N PHE A 57 0.83 9.21 -3.48
CA PHE A 57 0.93 8.19 -2.43
C PHE A 57 1.07 6.79 -3.03
N ASP A 58 0.22 6.47 -4.00
CA ASP A 58 0.18 5.14 -4.61
C ASP A 58 1.52 4.82 -5.31
N ALA A 59 2.08 5.80 -6.03
CA ALA A 59 3.39 5.69 -6.66
C ALA A 59 4.52 5.53 -5.62
N THR A 60 4.52 6.35 -4.57
CA THR A 60 5.52 6.30 -3.50
C THR A 60 5.48 4.96 -2.76
N TYR A 61 4.28 4.49 -2.44
CA TYR A 61 4.07 3.21 -1.78
C TYR A 61 4.55 2.03 -2.63
N TRP A 62 4.25 2.04 -3.93
CA TRP A 62 4.70 0.97 -4.83
C TRP A 62 6.24 0.94 -4.95
N GLN A 63 6.88 2.10 -5.14
CA GLN A 63 8.34 2.20 -5.18
C GLN A 63 8.99 1.71 -3.87
N TRP A 64 8.36 2.01 -2.74
CA TRP A 64 8.78 1.50 -1.44
C TRP A 64 8.72 -0.03 -1.39
N LEU A 65 7.62 -0.64 -1.83
CA LEU A 65 7.46 -2.09 -1.88
C LEU A 65 8.48 -2.76 -2.79
N GLU A 66 8.75 -2.23 -3.99
CA GLU A 66 9.79 -2.78 -4.87
C GLU A 66 11.16 -2.82 -4.21
N SER A 67 11.48 -1.79 -3.42
CA SER A 67 12.72 -1.73 -2.65
C SER A 67 12.75 -2.75 -1.52
N THR A 68 11.62 -2.97 -0.82
CA THR A 68 11.54 -3.93 0.28
C THR A 68 11.54 -5.37 -0.23
N PHE A 69 10.88 -5.65 -1.36
CA PHE A 69 10.91 -6.95 -2.04
C PHE A 69 12.35 -7.40 -2.34
N ALA A 70 13.17 -6.49 -2.87
CA ALA A 70 14.56 -6.77 -3.19
C ALA A 70 15.39 -7.05 -1.92
N GLN A 71 15.13 -6.34 -0.82
CA GLN A 71 15.82 -6.53 0.46
C GLN A 71 15.44 -7.85 1.14
N ASP A 72 14.15 -8.21 1.07
CA ASP A 72 13.59 -9.41 1.69
C ASP A 72 13.77 -10.68 0.83
N ASN A 73 14.34 -10.54 -0.38
CA ASN A 73 14.46 -11.62 -1.37
C ASN A 73 13.11 -12.28 -1.66
N MET A 74 12.10 -11.46 -1.89
CA MET A 74 10.73 -11.90 -2.09
C MET A 74 10.55 -12.66 -3.40
N SER A 75 9.79 -13.76 -3.36
CA SER A 75 9.56 -14.57 -4.55
C SER A 75 8.70 -13.83 -5.58
N ASP A 76 8.90 -14.11 -6.88
CA ASP A 76 8.10 -13.50 -7.95
C ASP A 76 6.60 -13.78 -7.78
N ALA A 77 6.24 -14.96 -7.24
CA ALA A 77 4.86 -15.34 -7.00
C ALA A 77 4.21 -14.48 -5.90
N ASP A 78 4.95 -14.21 -4.81
CA ASP A 78 4.47 -13.34 -3.74
C ASP A 78 4.36 -11.88 -4.22
N GLN A 79 5.34 -11.41 -5.00
CA GLN A 79 5.31 -10.07 -5.60
C GLN A 79 4.10 -9.89 -6.52
N GLU A 80 3.79 -10.89 -7.35
CA GLU A 80 2.62 -10.87 -8.23
C GLU A 80 1.31 -10.84 -7.43
N GLN A 81 1.21 -11.64 -6.37
CA GLN A 81 0.03 -11.65 -5.51
C GLN A 81 -0.16 -10.30 -4.79
N ILE A 82 0.93 -9.72 -4.27
CA ILE A 82 0.90 -8.38 -3.65
C ILE A 82 0.47 -7.33 -4.68
N ALA A 83 0.99 -7.38 -5.91
CA ALA A 83 0.59 -6.46 -6.97
C ALA A 83 -0.92 -6.53 -7.26
N GLN A 84 -1.48 -7.73 -7.35
CA GLN A 84 -2.91 -7.93 -7.62
C GLN A 84 -3.80 -7.43 -6.47
N LEU A 85 -3.40 -7.70 -5.23
CA LEU A 85 -4.11 -7.24 -4.04
C LEU A 85 -4.01 -5.71 -3.89
N TRP A 86 -2.83 -5.14 -4.18
CA TRP A 86 -2.63 -3.69 -4.21
C TRP A 86 -3.54 -2.98 -5.20
N GLN A 87 -3.57 -3.44 -6.46
CA GLN A 87 -4.45 -2.86 -7.48
C GLN A 87 -5.93 -2.90 -7.05
N THR A 88 -6.34 -4.00 -6.42
CA THR A 88 -7.69 -4.16 -5.88
C THR A 88 -7.97 -3.17 -4.74
N ALA A 89 -7.02 -3.00 -3.82
CA ALA A 89 -7.16 -2.10 -2.68
C ALA A 89 -7.20 -0.63 -3.12
N ALA A 90 -6.29 -0.22 -4.00
CA ALA A 90 -6.23 1.14 -4.54
C ALA A 90 -7.53 1.51 -5.25
N ALA A 91 -8.04 0.66 -6.15
CA ALA A 91 -9.28 0.92 -6.88
C ALA A 91 -10.53 0.98 -5.97
N ARG A 92 -10.54 0.24 -4.86
CA ARG A 92 -11.66 0.27 -3.88
C ARG A 92 -11.60 1.46 -2.95
N ALA A 93 -10.41 2.00 -2.69
CA ALA A 93 -10.22 3.18 -1.85
C ALA A 93 -10.62 4.49 -2.57
N ASP A 94 -10.91 4.44 -3.87
CA ASP A 94 -11.46 5.55 -4.68
C ASP A 94 -12.99 5.68 -4.61
N LEU A 95 -13.69 4.72 -3.99
CA LEU A 95 -15.16 4.65 -3.89
C LEU A 95 -15.69 5.24 -2.59
#